data_AF-A0A821P2U7-F1
#
_entry.id   AF-A0A821P2U7-F1
#
_cell.length_a   1.000
_cell.length_b   1.000
_cell.length_c   1.000
_cell.angle_alpha   90.00
_cell.angle_beta   90.00
_cell.angle_gamma   90.00
#
_symmetry.space_group_name_H-M   'P 1'
#
loop_
_entity.id
_entity.type
_entity.pdbx_description
1 polymer ?
#
loop_
_entity_poly.entity_id
_entity_poly.type
_entity_poly.pdbx_seq_one_letter_code
_entity_poly.pdbx_strand_id
1 'polypeptide(L)'
;ESSLLNVLADHLNAEIVSGTISSKQEALDYLTWTYFFRRLLVNPSYYNMEPLSNNTNEQQTLNTYLSAIVQRSLDELIRATCIFVNEDDQRTLQATVHARIASHYYISYRTIHMFAQRVTSNITLGELIDVISCAYEYAEMPVKKIIFVYVCRLSSY
;
A
#
# COMPACT_ATOMS: atom_id res chain seq x y z
N GLU A 1 3.39 19.36 4.19
CA GLU A 1 3.24 18.15 5.02
C GLU A 1 3.60 16.91 4.19
N SER A 2 3.85 15.76 4.81
CA SER A 2 4.20 14.51 4.11
C SER A 2 2.97 13.77 3.62
N SER A 3 3.03 13.18 2.42
CA SER A 3 1.98 12.32 1.85
C SER A 3 2.32 10.82 1.92
N LEU A 4 3.40 10.45 2.62
CA LEU A 4 3.90 9.07 2.68
C LEU A 4 2.84 8.07 3.18
N LEU A 5 1.99 8.48 4.13
CA LEU A 5 0.95 7.62 4.70
C LEU A 5 -0.03 7.06 3.65
N ASN A 6 -0.25 7.78 2.56
CA ASN A 6 -1.19 7.38 1.50
C ASN A 6 -0.64 6.20 0.67
N VAL A 7 0.69 6.12 0.56
CA VAL A 7 1.41 5.17 -0.30
C VAL A 7 2.35 4.26 0.52
N LEU A 8 2.19 4.25 1.84
CA LEU A 8 3.11 3.56 2.75
C LEU A 8 3.24 2.06 2.46
N ALA A 9 2.13 1.39 2.12
CA ALA A 9 2.14 -0.02 1.77
C ALA A 9 3.01 -0.29 0.52
N ASP A 10 2.90 0.54 -0.53
CA ASP A 10 3.71 0.40 -1.74
C ASP A 10 5.20 0.65 -1.47
N HIS A 11 5.53 1.63 -0.63
CA HIS A 11 6.92 1.87 -0.20
C HIS A 11 7.49 0.70 0.60
N LEU A 12 6.76 0.20 1.60
CA LEU A 12 7.19 -0.96 2.39
C LEU A 12 7.36 -2.19 1.51
N ASN A 13 6.45 -2.41 0.55
CA ASN A 13 6.58 -3.49 -0.42
C ASN A 13 7.90 -3.40 -1.22
N ALA A 14 8.25 -2.21 -1.71
CA ALA A 14 9.49 -2.00 -2.46
C ALA A 14 10.74 -2.30 -1.61
N GLU A 15 10.76 -1.83 -0.36
CA GLU A 15 11.89 -2.05 0.55
C GLU A 15 12.02 -3.52 1.01
N ILE A 16 10.90 -4.23 1.18
CA ILE A 16 10.90 -5.68 1.47
C ILE A 16 11.41 -6.46 0.26
N VAL A 17 11.02 -6.07 -0.97
CA VAL A 17 11.54 -6.68 -2.21
C VAL A 17 13.04 -6.43 -2.38
N SER A 18 13.51 -5.23 -2.01
CA SER A 18 14.93 -4.86 -2.04
C SER A 18 15.75 -5.57 -0.96
N GLY A 19 15.10 -6.13 0.07
CA GLY A 19 15.75 -6.75 1.22
C GLY A 19 16.27 -5.76 2.27
N THR A 20 15.94 -4.46 2.14
CA THR A 20 16.24 -3.44 3.16
C THR A 20 15.44 -3.69 4.44
N ILE A 21 14.19 -4.15 4.29
CA ILE A 21 13.28 -4.46 5.39
C ILE A 21 12.97 -5.95 5.35
N SER A 22 13.34 -6.67 6.39
CA SER A 22 13.07 -8.09 6.61
C SER A 22 12.21 -8.35 7.84
N SER A 23 11.93 -7.33 8.66
CA SER A 23 11.07 -7.48 9.85
C SER A 23 10.25 -6.22 10.16
N LYS A 24 9.21 -6.38 10.98
CA LYS A 24 8.39 -5.25 11.47
C LYS A 24 9.23 -4.19 12.20
N GLN A 25 10.25 -4.61 12.95
CA GLN A 25 11.11 -3.66 13.67
C GLN A 25 11.92 -2.81 12.69
N GLU A 26 12.49 -3.43 11.65
CA GLU A 26 13.21 -2.70 10.62
C GLU A 26 12.29 -1.76 9.83
N ALA A 27 11.01 -2.11 9.65
CA ALA A 27 10.04 -1.20 9.06
C ALA A 27 9.76 0.03 9.92
N LEU A 28 9.71 -0.13 11.25
CA LEU A 28 9.61 0.99 12.18
C LEU A 28 10.86 1.86 12.14
N ASP A 29 12.03 1.24 12.18
CA ASP A 29 13.31 1.94 12.13
C ASP A 29 13.43 2.72 10.81
N TYR A 30 13.09 2.11 9.67
CA TYR A 30 13.02 2.76 8.36
C TYR A 30 12.14 4.01 8.38
N LEU A 31 10.95 3.95 8.98
CA LEU A 31 10.07 5.11 9.09
C LEU A 31 10.72 6.28 9.81
N THR A 32 11.55 6.03 10.83
CA THR A 32 12.22 7.12 11.57
C THR A 32 13.21 7.91 10.71
N TRP A 33 13.65 7.35 9.57
CA TRP A 33 14.60 7.98 8.64
C TRP A 33 13.88 8.82 7.57
N THR A 34 12.55 8.71 7.48
CA THR A 34 11.76 9.39 6.45
C THR A 34 11.46 10.85 6.81
N TYR A 35 11.17 11.66 5.79
CA TYR A 35 10.66 13.03 5.99
C TYR A 35 9.33 13.05 6.75
N PHE A 36 8.51 11.99 6.62
CA PHE A 36 7.27 11.84 7.37
C PHE A 36 7.50 11.90 8.88
N PHE A 37 8.47 11.14 9.41
CA PHE A 37 8.75 11.14 10.85
C PHE A 37 9.12 12.54 11.36
N ARG A 38 9.95 13.27 10.61
CA ARG A 38 10.30 14.66 10.95
C ARG A 38 9.08 15.59 11.00
N ARG A 39 8.11 15.41 10.10
CA ARG A 39 6.87 16.20 10.09
C ARG A 39 5.88 15.78 11.17
N LEU A 40 5.81 14.49 11.49
CA LEU A 40 4.97 13.95 12.54
C LEU A 40 5.30 14.58 13.89
N LEU A 41 6.59 14.75 14.21
CA LEU A 41 7.04 15.40 15.46
C LEU A 41 6.67 16.90 15.54
N VAL A 42 6.55 17.59 14.40
CA VAL A 42 6.25 19.03 14.36
C VAL A 42 4.75 19.29 14.41
N ASN A 43 3.95 18.45 13.77
CA ASN A 43 2.50 18.62 13.68
C ASN A 43 1.75 17.28 13.79
N PRO A 44 1.71 16.65 14.98
CA PRO A 44 1.09 15.34 15.15
C PRO A 44 -0.41 15.33 14.83
N SER A 45 -1.12 16.43 15.13
CA SER A 45 -2.57 16.56 14.92
C SER A 45 -2.96 16.49 13.45
N TYR A 46 -2.10 16.94 12.53
CA TYR A 46 -2.35 16.81 11.08
C TYR A 46 -2.41 15.34 10.63
N TYR A 47 -1.69 14.45 11.31
CA TYR A 47 -1.65 13.02 11.00
C TYR A 47 -2.66 12.20 11.82
N ASN A 48 -3.61 12.86 12.48
CA ASN A 48 -4.61 12.25 13.36
C ASN A 48 -3.97 11.41 14.49
N MET A 49 -2.81 11.84 15.01
CA MET A 49 -2.21 11.22 16.18
C MET A 49 -2.91 11.77 17.44
N GLU A 50 -3.84 11.00 17.99
CA GLU A 50 -4.53 11.34 19.24
C GLU A 50 -3.75 10.85 20.46
N PRO A 51 -3.74 11.62 21.57
CA PRO A 51 -3.15 11.17 22.82
C PRO A 51 -3.90 9.97 23.38
N LEU A 52 -3.17 8.91 23.76
CA LEU A 52 -3.76 7.67 24.31
C LEU A 52 -4.44 7.91 25.68
N SER A 53 -3.94 8.87 26.46
CA SER A 53 -4.58 9.37 27.68
C SER A 53 -3.93 10.70 28.09
N ASN A 54 -4.57 11.43 29.00
CA ASN A 54 -4.08 12.69 29.57
C ASN A 54 -2.73 12.54 30.32
N ASN A 55 -2.34 11.32 30.69
CA ASN A 55 -1.17 11.00 31.51
C ASN A 55 -0.12 10.16 30.76
N THR A 56 -0.28 9.94 29.45
CA THR A 56 0.65 9.10 28.67
C THR A 56 1.80 9.94 28.14
N ASN A 57 3.02 9.41 28.25
CA ASN A 57 4.21 10.07 27.69
C ASN A 57 4.08 10.20 26.17
N GLU A 58 4.41 11.36 25.62
CA GLU A 58 4.33 11.65 24.17
C GLU A 58 5.08 10.61 23.32
N GLN A 59 6.22 10.13 23.81
CA GLN A 59 7.02 9.08 23.15
C GLN A 59 6.28 7.74 23.06
N GLN A 60 5.48 7.38 24.07
CA GLN A 60 4.70 6.15 24.04
C GLN A 60 3.59 6.25 23.01
N THR A 61 2.87 7.38 22.97
CA THR A 61 1.85 7.64 21.95
C THR A 61 2.43 7.59 20.53
N LEU A 62 3.60 8.18 20.31
CA LEU A 62 4.29 8.14 19.02
C LEU A 62 4.65 6.71 18.60
N ASN A 63 5.25 5.93 19.49
CA ASN A 63 5.65 4.54 19.20
C ASN A 63 4.43 3.65 18.90
N THR A 64 3.34 3.82 19.65
CA THR A 64 2.08 3.10 19.41
C THR A 64 1.49 3.48 18.05
N TYR A 65 1.48 4.78 17.72
CA TYR A 65 0.99 5.26 16.43
C TYR A 65 1.80 4.70 15.26
N LEU A 66 3.13 4.79 15.32
CA LEU A 66 4.02 4.23 14.29
C LEU A 66 3.84 2.71 14.14
N SER A 67 3.74 2.01 15.27
CA SER A 67 3.48 0.57 15.28
C SER A 67 2.16 0.21 14.60
N ALA A 68 1.12 1.01 14.82
CA ALA A 68 -0.21 0.80 14.24
C ALA A 68 -0.22 1.03 12.72
N ILE A 69 0.42 2.11 12.23
CA ILE A 69 0.46 2.38 10.79
C ILE A 69 1.28 1.33 10.04
N VAL A 70 2.42 0.88 10.59
CA VAL A 70 3.24 -0.19 10.00
C VAL A 70 2.47 -1.49 9.99
N GLN A 71 1.86 -1.87 11.13
CA GLN A 71 1.06 -3.10 11.20
C GLN A 71 -0.06 -3.09 10.16
N ARG A 72 -0.81 -1.99 10.07
CA ARG A 72 -1.90 -1.85 9.10
C ARG A 72 -1.41 -2.03 7.67
N SER A 73 -0.29 -1.39 7.30
CA SER A 73 0.27 -1.51 5.95
C SER A 73 0.80 -2.91 5.66
N LEU A 74 1.42 -3.58 6.63
CA LEU A 74 1.83 -4.99 6.48
C LEU A 74 0.60 -5.91 6.32
N ASP A 75 -0.45 -5.70 7.10
CA ASP A 75 -1.68 -6.48 7.01
C ASP A 75 -2.35 -6.32 5.62
N GLU A 76 -2.34 -5.10 5.07
CA GLU A 76 -2.82 -4.84 3.71
C GLU A 76 -2.00 -5.60 2.66
N LEU A 77 -0.67 -5.63 2.78
CA LEU A 77 0.21 -6.36 1.87
C LEU A 77 0.05 -7.89 1.99
N ILE A 78 -0.18 -8.40 3.20
CA ILE A 78 -0.46 -9.83 3.43
C ILE A 78 -1.79 -10.22 2.79
N ARG A 79 -2.85 -9.42 3.01
CA ARG A 79 -4.16 -9.63 2.36
C ARG A 79 -4.06 -9.57 0.84
N ALA A 80 -3.20 -8.69 0.34
CA ALA A 80 -2.92 -8.54 -1.08
C ALA A 80 -2.02 -9.64 -1.67
N THR A 81 -1.67 -10.67 -0.88
CA THR A 81 -0.74 -11.76 -1.23
C THR A 81 0.60 -11.27 -1.77
N CYS A 82 1.01 -10.05 -1.38
CA CYS A 82 2.28 -9.44 -1.77
C CYS A 82 3.40 -9.92 -0.85
N ILE A 83 3.15 -10.03 0.46
CA ILE A 83 4.13 -10.51 1.43
C ILE A 83 3.55 -11.65 2.28
N PHE A 84 4.42 -12.44 2.91
CA PHE A 84 4.07 -13.40 3.95
C PHE A 84 5.10 -13.37 5.06
N VAL A 85 4.71 -13.85 6.24
CA VAL A 85 5.59 -14.04 7.38
C VAL A 85 6.11 -15.47 7.35
N ASN A 86 7.42 -15.67 7.49
CA ASN A 86 8.02 -16.99 7.53
C ASN A 86 7.45 -17.81 8.71
N GLU A 87 7.02 -19.04 8.45
CA GLU A 87 6.39 -19.92 9.44
C GLU A 87 7.37 -20.39 10.52
N ASP A 88 8.65 -20.52 10.17
CA ASP A 88 9.69 -21.06 11.07
C ASP A 88 10.02 -20.11 12.24
N ASP A 89 10.12 -18.81 11.95
CA ASP A 89 10.52 -17.79 12.92
C ASP A 89 9.40 -16.81 13.30
N GLN A 90 8.27 -16.86 12.59
CA GLN A 90 7.09 -15.99 12.76
C GLN A 90 7.43 -14.49 12.80
N ARG A 91 8.55 -14.08 12.20
CA ARG A 91 9.06 -12.72 12.29
C ARG A 91 9.56 -12.18 10.96
N THR A 92 10.16 -13.03 10.14
CA THR A 92 10.78 -12.61 8.88
C THR A 92 9.72 -12.37 7.82
N LEU A 93 9.72 -11.18 7.25
CA LEU A 93 8.88 -10.78 6.13
C LEU A 93 9.54 -11.21 4.82
N GLN A 94 8.78 -11.90 3.98
CA GLN A 94 9.26 -12.32 2.66
C GLN A 94 8.33 -11.80 1.56
N ALA A 95 8.94 -11.28 0.49
CA ALA A 95 8.22 -10.84 -0.69
C ALA A 95 7.86 -12.03 -1.60
N THR A 96 6.61 -12.06 -2.05
CA THR A 96 6.13 -12.99 -3.09
C THR A 96 6.50 -12.49 -4.50
N VAL A 97 6.12 -13.27 -5.51
CA VAL A 97 6.21 -12.84 -6.92
C VAL A 97 5.32 -11.63 -7.20
N HIS A 98 4.15 -11.51 -6.57
CA HIS A 98 3.26 -10.35 -6.71
C HIS A 98 3.93 -9.06 -6.23
N ALA A 99 4.58 -9.10 -5.07
CA ALA A 99 5.36 -7.98 -4.54
C ALA A 99 6.49 -7.56 -5.48
N ARG A 100 7.22 -8.54 -6.03
CA ARG A 100 8.31 -8.30 -6.98
C ARG A 100 7.82 -7.64 -8.27
N ILE A 101 6.69 -8.08 -8.82
CA ILE A 101 6.06 -7.46 -9.99
C ILE A 101 5.62 -6.03 -9.67
N ALA A 102 4.91 -5.83 -8.55
CA ALA A 102 4.48 -4.50 -8.10
C ALA A 102 5.66 -3.53 -7.99
N SER A 103 6.72 -3.94 -7.30
CA SER A 103 7.93 -3.14 -7.09
C SER A 103 8.70 -2.87 -8.39
N HIS A 104 8.88 -3.89 -9.24
CA HIS A 104 9.65 -3.75 -10.48
C HIS A 104 9.00 -2.81 -11.49
N TYR A 105 7.67 -2.84 -11.59
CA TYR A 105 6.92 -2.03 -12.55
C TYR A 105 6.32 -0.75 -11.94
N TYR A 106 6.58 -0.47 -10.65
CA TYR A 106 5.99 0.66 -9.93
C TYR A 106 4.45 0.68 -10.00
N ILE A 107 3.85 -0.52 -9.91
CA ILE A 107 2.39 -0.71 -9.90
C ILE A 107 1.95 -0.87 -8.45
N SER A 108 0.82 -0.27 -8.09
CA SER A 108 0.27 -0.37 -6.75
C SER A 108 -0.08 -1.83 -6.41
N TYR A 109 0.19 -2.22 -5.16
CA TYR A 109 -0.20 -3.52 -4.61
C TYR A 109 -1.70 -3.79 -4.78
N ARG A 110 -2.54 -2.73 -4.82
CA ARG A 110 -3.99 -2.83 -5.04
C ARG A 110 -4.33 -3.35 -6.43
N THR A 111 -3.64 -2.86 -7.46
CA THR A 111 -3.82 -3.29 -8.84
C THR A 111 -3.35 -4.73 -9.02
N ILE A 112 -2.20 -5.09 -8.45
CA ILE A 112 -1.69 -6.47 -8.48
C ILE A 112 -2.64 -7.42 -7.74
N HIS A 113 -3.19 -7.02 -6.59
CA HIS A 113 -4.18 -7.81 -5.87
C HIS A 113 -5.45 -8.04 -6.71
N MET A 114 -5.97 -6.99 -7.35
CA MET A 114 -7.12 -7.10 -8.24
C MET A 114 -6.82 -8.04 -9.42
N PHE A 115 -5.64 -7.94 -10.04
CA PHE A 115 -5.23 -8.83 -11.12
C PHE A 115 -5.15 -10.27 -10.65
N ALA A 116 -4.54 -10.54 -9.49
CA ALA A 116 -4.46 -11.88 -8.92
C ALA A 116 -5.84 -12.50 -8.64
N GLN A 117 -6.86 -11.69 -8.36
CA GLN A 117 -8.23 -12.16 -8.12
C GLN A 117 -9.05 -12.34 -9.41
N ARG A 118 -8.84 -11.50 -10.43
CA ARG A 118 -9.72 -11.45 -11.60
C ARG A 118 -9.13 -12.12 -12.85
N VAL A 119 -7.81 -12.20 -12.96
CA VAL A 119 -7.15 -12.81 -14.13
C VAL A 119 -7.09 -14.33 -13.92
N THR A 120 -7.80 -15.06 -14.78
CA THR A 120 -7.79 -16.52 -14.81
C THR A 120 -7.28 -17.01 -16.17
N SER A 121 -6.92 -18.30 -16.28
CA SER A 121 -6.39 -18.88 -17.52
C SER A 121 -7.36 -18.83 -18.70
N ASN A 122 -8.67 -18.67 -18.44
CA ASN A 122 -9.72 -18.69 -19.44
C ASN A 122 -10.31 -17.29 -19.72
N ILE A 123 -9.64 -16.22 -19.26
CA ILE A 123 -10.11 -14.85 -19.44
C ILE A 123 -10.16 -14.48 -20.94
N THR A 124 -11.26 -13.86 -21.37
CA THR A 124 -11.39 -13.33 -22.73
C THR A 124 -10.66 -12.01 -22.88
N LEU A 125 -10.39 -11.59 -24.12
CA LEU A 125 -9.75 -10.30 -24.39
C LEU A 125 -10.59 -9.11 -23.85
N GLY A 126 -11.92 -9.19 -23.98
CA GLY A 126 -12.83 -8.15 -23.48
C GLY A 126 -12.77 -8.00 -21.97
N GLU A 127 -12.81 -9.13 -21.24
CA GLU A 127 -12.67 -9.14 -19.78
C GLU A 127 -11.29 -8.66 -19.34
N LEU A 128 -10.23 -9.01 -20.06
CA LEU A 128 -8.88 -8.53 -19.75
C LEU A 128 -8.78 -7.00 -19.88
N ILE A 129 -9.35 -6.41 -20.93
CA ILE A 129 -9.40 -4.96 -21.11
C ILE A 129 -10.19 -4.31 -19.97
N ASP A 130 -11.33 -4.90 -19.59
CA ASP A 130 -12.14 -4.42 -18.46
C ASP A 130 -11.33 -4.44 -17.14
N VAL A 131 -10.66 -5.55 -16.84
CA VAL A 131 -9.80 -5.69 -15.65
C VAL A 131 -8.67 -4.66 -15.67
N ILE A 132 -7.99 -4.46 -16.79
CA ILE A 132 -6.92 -3.45 -16.90
C ILE A 132 -7.49 -2.05 -16.66
N SER A 133 -8.65 -1.73 -17.25
CA SER A 133 -9.28 -0.42 -17.10
C SER A 133 -9.67 -0.08 -15.65
N CYS A 134 -9.83 -1.10 -14.81
CA CYS A 134 -10.13 -0.97 -13.38
C CYS A 134 -8.88 -0.78 -12.49
N ALA A 135 -7.67 -0.68 -13.07
CA ALA A 135 -6.44 -0.52 -12.30
C ALA A 135 -6.47 0.74 -11.40
N TYR A 136 -5.89 0.64 -10.21
CA TYR A 136 -5.89 1.71 -9.21
C TYR A 136 -5.19 2.99 -9.72
N GLU A 137 -4.21 2.85 -10.61
CA GLU A 137 -3.49 3.95 -11.25
C GLU A 137 -4.43 4.86 -12.07
N TYR A 138 -5.56 4.34 -12.53
CA TYR A 138 -6.54 5.10 -13.29
C TYR A 138 -7.56 5.84 -12.41
N ALA A 139 -7.55 5.63 -11.10
CA ALA A 139 -8.52 6.23 -10.18
C ALA A 139 -8.46 7.77 -10.16
N GLU A 140 -7.28 8.35 -10.40
CA GLU A 140 -7.11 9.80 -10.43
C GLU A 140 -7.31 10.42 -11.82
N MET A 141 -7.57 9.61 -12.87
CA MET A 141 -7.79 10.15 -14.20
C MET A 141 -9.18 10.79 -14.29
N PRO A 142 -9.28 12.13 -14.46
CA PRO A 142 -10.56 12.78 -14.56
C PRO A 142 -11.23 12.39 -15.89
N VAL A 143 -12.42 11.80 -15.82
CA VAL A 143 -13.23 11.55 -17.02
C VAL A 143 -13.74 12.90 -17.52
N LYS A 144 -13.10 13.45 -18.55
CA LYS A 144 -13.63 14.63 -19.26
C LYS A 144 -15.02 14.26 -19.80
N LYS A 145 -16.04 15.12 -19.61
CA LYS A 145 -17.45 14.91 -20.02
C LYS A 145 -17.64 14.28 -21.41
N ILE A 146 -16.73 14.56 -22.35
CA ILE A 146 -16.74 13.99 -23.70
C ILE A 146 -16.50 12.46 -23.68
N ILE A 147 -15.57 11.96 -22.86
CA ILE A 147 -15.24 10.53 -22.78
C ILE A 147 -16.41 9.73 -22.20
N PHE A 148 -17.18 10.31 -21.26
CA PHE A 148 -18.36 9.64 -20.70
C PHE A 148 -19.42 9.33 -21.75
N VAL A 149 -19.63 10.25 -22.72
CA VAL A 149 -20.55 10.02 -23.84
C VAL A 149 -20.08 8.88 -24.75
N TYR A 150 -18.77 8.74 -24.98
CA TYR A 150 -18.21 7.64 -25.78
C TYR A 150 -18.24 6.30 -25.04
N VAL A 151 -17.98 6.27 -23.73
CA VAL A 151 -18.06 5.05 -22.91
C VAL A 151 -19.50 4.52 -22.84
N CYS A 152 -20.50 5.38 -22.64
CA CYS A 152 -21.91 4.96 -22.70
C CYS A 152 -22.31 4.44 -24.09
N ARG A 153 -21.74 5.02 -25.16
CA ARG A 153 -22.04 4.60 -26.54
C ARG A 153 -21.35 3.29 -26.92
N LEU A 154 -20.15 3.02 -26.40
CA LEU A 154 -19.43 1.75 -26.58
C LEU A 154 -20.07 0.60 -25.77
N SER A 155 -20.65 0.88 -24.61
CA SER A 155 -21.40 -0.10 -23.82
C SER A 155 -22.77 -0.49 -24.42
N SER A 156 -23.22 0.20 -25.48
CA SER A 156 -24.53 -0.02 -26.12
C SER A 156 -24.43 -0.82 -27.44
N TYR A 157 -23.24 -1.34 -27.76
CA TYR A 157 -22.98 -2.26 -28.88
C TYR A 157 -22.41 -3.57 -28.35
#